data_AF-A0A2S5CL55-F1
#
_entry.id   AF-A0A2S5CL55-F1
#
_cell.length_a   1.000
_cell.length_b   1.000
_cell.length_c   1.000
_cell.angle_alpha   90.00
_cell.angle_beta   90.00
_cell.angle_gamma   90.00
#
_symmetry.space_group_name_H-M   'P 1'
#
loop_
_entity.id
_entity.type
_entity.pdbx_description
1 polymer ?
#
loop_
_entity_poly.entity_id
_entity_poly.type
_entity_poly.pdbx_seq_one_letter_code
_entity_poly.pdbx_strand_id
1 'polypeptide(L)'
;MGLQCGDSWAQQFSIPAEFVSEVKQAETTGVELFRVFANAKPITSPTELKAQSTAETAPIDRCDTPYRTVVLPPKKAQKSITVYIMGIPSLMAGIMGGRHFRVEVSPDGGSVLSVTPSTQTCLFTKPNAMPNGAKSVGALMTHILSVAPTEFQVFLSLYNKQPLYVGTKAGVWRIENGKVSYVSKPK
;
A
#
# COMPACT_ATOMS: atom_id res chain seq x y z
N MET A 1 -29.99 -6.27 -35.33
CA MET A 1 -29.68 -6.86 -34.02
C MET A 1 -28.56 -6.06 -33.37
N GLY A 2 -28.87 -5.21 -32.39
CA GLY A 2 -27.86 -4.54 -31.56
C GLY A 2 -27.74 -5.31 -30.24
N LEU A 3 -26.56 -5.86 -29.95
CA LEU A 3 -26.27 -6.42 -28.64
C LEU A 3 -26.06 -5.24 -27.68
N GLN A 4 -27.05 -5.00 -26.81
CA GLN A 4 -26.88 -4.19 -25.62
C GLN A 4 -25.89 -4.91 -24.69
N CYS A 5 -24.67 -4.41 -24.59
CA CYS A 5 -23.78 -4.76 -23.49
C CYS A 5 -24.30 -4.05 -22.23
N GLY A 6 -25.01 -4.79 -21.37
CA GLY A 6 -25.44 -4.29 -20.07
C GLY A 6 -24.24 -4.01 -19.14
N ASP A 7 -24.38 -2.95 -18.35
CA ASP A 7 -23.41 -2.42 -17.37
C ASP A 7 -23.25 -3.29 -16.10
N SER A 8 -23.05 -4.61 -16.22
CA SER A 8 -23.16 -5.55 -15.09
C SER A 8 -22.13 -6.69 -15.08
N TRP A 9 -20.83 -6.41 -15.31
CA TRP A 9 -19.81 -7.47 -15.38
C TRP A 9 -18.88 -7.63 -14.17
N ALA A 10 -19.06 -6.86 -13.09
CA ALA A 10 -18.33 -7.13 -11.86
C ALA A 10 -19.20 -7.98 -10.91
N GLN A 11 -19.16 -9.31 -11.08
CA GLN A 11 -19.51 -10.18 -9.96
C GLN A 11 -18.52 -9.89 -8.84
N GLN A 12 -18.92 -9.07 -7.88
CA GLN A 12 -18.18 -8.87 -6.64
C GLN A 12 -18.36 -10.16 -5.83
N PHE A 13 -17.32 -10.99 -5.83
CA PHE A 13 -17.31 -12.14 -4.94
C PHE A 13 -17.22 -11.64 -3.50
N SER A 14 -17.93 -12.31 -2.60
CA SER A 14 -17.72 -12.10 -1.17
C SER A 14 -16.26 -12.39 -0.85
N ILE A 15 -15.65 -11.55 -0.01
CA ILE A 15 -14.30 -11.81 0.51
C ILE A 15 -14.35 -13.13 1.28
N PRO A 16 -13.47 -14.11 0.98
CA PRO A 16 -13.39 -15.35 1.73
C PRO A 16 -13.19 -15.06 3.23
N ALA A 17 -13.91 -15.77 4.10
CA ALA A 17 -14.00 -15.46 5.53
C ALA A 17 -12.61 -15.43 6.20
N GLU A 18 -11.70 -16.28 5.74
CA GLU A 18 -10.32 -16.39 6.19
C GLU A 18 -9.44 -15.17 5.88
N PHE A 19 -9.88 -14.26 5.00
CA PHE A 19 -9.13 -13.05 4.63
C PHE A 19 -9.78 -11.75 5.12
N VAL A 20 -10.96 -11.83 5.75
CA VAL A 20 -11.72 -10.64 6.17
C VAL A 20 -10.94 -9.78 7.17
N SER A 21 -10.22 -10.42 8.10
CA SER A 21 -9.46 -9.71 9.14
C SER A 21 -8.28 -8.93 8.53
N GLU A 22 -7.51 -9.60 7.68
CA GLU A 22 -6.35 -9.04 6.96
C GLU A 22 -6.78 -7.89 6.06
N VAL A 23 -7.85 -8.06 5.29
CA VAL A 23 -8.40 -7.00 4.44
C VAL A 23 -8.82 -5.80 5.28
N LYS A 24 -9.55 -6.02 6.38
CA LYS A 24 -10.00 -4.92 7.24
C LYS A 24 -8.83 -4.19 7.89
N GLN A 25 -7.77 -4.91 8.26
CA GLN A 25 -6.54 -4.31 8.78
C GLN A 25 -5.82 -3.48 7.71
N ALA A 26 -5.71 -4.00 6.48
CA ALA A 26 -5.10 -3.30 5.36
C ALA A 26 -5.86 -2.01 5.01
N GLU A 27 -7.19 -2.06 4.95
CA GLU A 27 -8.04 -0.87 4.74
C GLU A 27 -7.83 0.17 5.82
N THR A 28 -7.95 -0.24 7.09
CA THR A 28 -7.86 0.68 8.24
C THR A 28 -6.49 1.35 8.29
N THR A 29 -5.43 0.55 8.20
CA THR A 29 -4.05 1.03 8.30
C THR A 29 -3.65 1.84 7.06
N GLY A 30 -4.04 1.42 5.86
CA GLY A 30 -3.72 2.13 4.63
C GLY A 30 -4.39 3.50 4.51
N VAL A 31 -5.65 3.61 4.95
CA VAL A 31 -6.37 4.89 5.04
C VAL A 31 -5.73 5.80 6.08
N GLU A 32 -5.38 5.26 7.25
CA GLU A 32 -4.68 6.01 8.31
C GLU A 32 -3.32 6.52 7.83
N LEU A 33 -2.55 5.67 7.15
CA LEU A 33 -1.25 6.00 6.56
C LEU A 33 -1.39 7.12 5.51
N PHE A 34 -2.36 7.02 4.61
CA PHE A 34 -2.61 8.07 3.62
C PHE A 34 -2.99 9.40 4.29
N ARG A 35 -3.85 9.36 5.32
CA ARG A 35 -4.26 10.55 6.06
C ARG A 35 -3.07 11.24 6.73
N VAL A 36 -2.19 10.49 7.41
CA VAL A 36 -0.99 11.05 8.05
C VAL A 36 -0.04 11.63 7.01
N PHE A 37 0.20 10.89 5.92
CA PHE A 37 1.03 11.34 4.81
C PHE A 37 0.51 12.64 4.18
N ALA A 38 -0.79 12.71 3.87
CA ALA A 38 -1.41 13.85 3.19
C ALA A 38 -1.50 15.11 4.06
N ASN A 39 -1.68 14.95 5.38
CA ASN A 39 -1.77 16.09 6.30
C ASN A 39 -0.42 16.78 6.54
N ALA A 40 0.71 16.13 6.22
CA ALA A 40 2.07 16.66 6.35
C ALA A 40 2.38 17.35 7.70
N LYS A 41 1.67 16.96 8.78
CA LYS A 41 1.85 17.57 10.08
C LYS A 41 3.23 17.19 10.62
N PRO A 42 4.04 18.16 11.08
CA PRO A 42 5.32 17.87 11.70
C PRO A 42 5.15 16.94 12.91
N ILE A 43 6.05 15.98 13.04
CA ILE A 43 6.17 15.14 14.23
C ILE A 43 6.70 16.02 15.36
N THR A 44 5.98 16.08 16.48
CA THR A 44 6.36 16.90 17.64
C THR A 44 6.81 16.07 18.84
N SER A 45 6.50 14.78 18.86
CA SER A 45 6.93 13.89 19.94
C SER A 45 8.41 13.55 19.78
N PRO A 46 9.26 13.79 20.80
CA PRO A 46 10.68 13.41 20.76
C PRO A 46 10.88 11.91 20.49
N THR A 47 10.02 11.07 21.05
CA THR A 47 10.09 9.61 20.84
C THR A 47 9.76 9.21 19.41
N GLU A 48 8.76 9.85 18.79
CA GLU A 48 8.40 9.60 17.39
C GLU A 48 9.48 10.11 16.43
N LEU A 49 10.09 11.26 16.72
CA LEU A 49 11.25 11.77 15.97
C LEU A 49 12.44 10.81 16.06
N LYS A 50 12.75 10.34 17.26
CA LYS A 50 13.79 9.33 17.48
C LYS A 50 13.48 8.05 16.71
N ALA A 51 12.23 7.59 16.73
CA ALA A 51 11.81 6.41 15.98
C ALA A 51 11.93 6.59 14.46
N GLN A 52 11.58 7.77 13.94
CA GLN A 52 11.80 8.12 12.53
C GLN A 52 13.27 7.99 12.15
N SER A 53 14.17 8.65 12.90
CA SER A 53 15.61 8.58 12.66
C SER A 53 16.16 7.16 12.77
N THR A 54 15.71 6.38 13.76
CA THR A 54 16.09 4.97 13.92
C THR A 54 15.60 4.10 12.75
N ALA A 55 14.39 4.33 12.25
CA ALA A 55 13.88 3.58 11.10
C ALA A 55 14.65 3.92 9.82
N GLU A 56 15.08 5.16 9.64
CA GLU A 56 15.84 5.61 8.46
C GLU A 56 17.22 4.98 8.34
N THR A 57 17.82 4.55 9.46
CA THR A 57 19.10 3.82 9.49
C THR A 57 18.96 2.31 9.28
N ALA A 58 17.72 1.79 9.20
CA ALA A 58 17.50 0.37 8.98
C ALA A 58 18.15 -0.10 7.66
N PRO A 59 18.84 -1.25 7.64
CA PRO A 59 19.46 -1.77 6.42
C PRO A 59 18.38 -2.31 5.49
N ILE A 60 17.91 -1.46 4.58
CA ILE A 60 16.85 -1.78 3.60
C ILE A 60 17.35 -1.62 2.17
N ASP A 61 17.00 -2.57 1.30
CA ASP A 61 17.31 -2.50 -0.12
C ASP A 61 16.28 -1.65 -0.86
N ARG A 62 16.60 -0.37 -1.03
CA ARG A 62 15.74 0.65 -1.64
C ARG A 62 15.84 0.61 -3.16
N CYS A 63 14.75 0.99 -3.83
CA CYS A 63 14.82 1.31 -5.25
C CYS A 63 15.47 2.68 -5.47
N ASP A 64 15.92 2.93 -6.70
CA ASP A 64 16.45 4.23 -7.11
C ASP A 64 15.32 5.25 -7.30
N THR A 65 14.75 5.72 -6.19
CA THR A 65 13.68 6.71 -6.13
C THR A 65 13.74 7.46 -4.80
N PRO A 66 13.18 8.68 -4.69
CA PRO A 66 12.96 9.30 -3.40
C PRO A 66 12.05 8.45 -2.51
N TYR A 67 12.37 8.40 -1.21
CA TYR A 67 11.55 7.77 -0.19
C TYR A 67 11.02 8.81 0.79
N ARG A 68 9.82 8.59 1.32
CA ARG A 68 9.27 9.33 2.45
C ARG A 68 9.03 8.41 3.64
N THR A 69 9.41 8.91 4.81
CA THR A 69 9.20 8.25 6.10
C THR A 69 7.95 8.82 6.78
N VAL A 70 7.05 7.95 7.24
CA VAL A 70 5.83 8.32 7.95
C VAL A 70 5.74 7.53 9.24
N VAL A 71 5.66 8.22 10.37
CA VAL A 71 5.39 7.60 11.67
C VAL A 71 3.89 7.59 11.90
N LEU A 72 3.29 6.42 12.15
CA LEU A 72 1.89 6.38 12.56
C LEU A 72 1.79 6.76 14.04
N PRO A 73 0.78 7.55 14.43
CA PRO A 73 0.54 7.84 15.84
C PRO A 73 0.34 6.54 16.62
N PRO A 74 0.96 6.41 17.81
CA PRO A 74 0.83 5.19 18.59
C PRO A 74 -0.61 5.02 19.07
N LYS A 75 -1.18 3.83 18.85
CA LYS A 75 -2.43 3.40 19.48
C LYS A 75 -2.12 3.09 20.95
N LYS A 76 -3.09 3.32 21.85
CA LYS A 76 -2.91 3.05 23.29
C LYS A 76 -2.42 1.61 23.49
N ALA A 77 -1.44 1.42 24.39
CA ALA A 77 -0.82 0.12 24.73
C ALA A 77 0.05 -0.56 23.65
N GLN A 78 0.62 0.18 22.69
CA GLN A 78 1.51 -0.40 21.69
C GLN A 78 2.87 -0.85 22.26
N LYS A 79 3.34 -2.01 21.77
CA LYS A 79 4.65 -2.61 22.08
C LYS A 79 5.78 -2.11 21.16
N SER A 80 5.45 -1.31 20.15
CA SER A 80 6.38 -0.75 19.16
C SER A 80 5.81 0.53 18.54
N ILE A 81 6.67 1.36 17.97
CA ILE A 81 6.30 2.49 17.11
C ILE A 81 6.43 2.01 15.66
N THR A 82 5.33 2.04 14.92
CA THR A 82 5.34 1.64 13.52
C THR A 82 5.70 2.81 12.61
N VAL A 83 6.76 2.63 11.82
CA VAL A 83 7.26 3.60 10.85
C VAL A 83 7.18 3.03 9.44
N TYR A 84 6.66 3.80 8.50
CA TYR A 84 6.54 3.41 7.10
C TYR A 84 7.56 4.18 6.25
N ILE A 85 8.36 3.46 5.47
CA ILE A 85 9.31 4.02 4.51
C ILE A 85 8.82 3.67 3.11
N MET A 86 8.35 4.67 2.36
CA MET A 86 7.65 4.46 1.09
C MET A 86 8.39 5.15 -0.05
N GLY A 87 8.65 4.41 -1.13
CA GLY A 87 9.12 5.00 -2.39
C GLY A 87 8.02 5.85 -3.01
N ILE A 88 8.33 7.11 -3.30
CA ILE A 88 7.43 8.09 -3.90
C ILE A 88 8.10 8.62 -5.17
N PRO A 89 8.04 7.87 -6.28
CA PRO A 89 8.58 8.35 -7.56
C PRO A 89 7.77 9.54 -8.07
N SER A 90 8.32 10.23 -9.08
CA SER A 90 7.53 11.25 -9.79
C SER A 90 6.32 10.61 -10.46
N LEU A 91 5.22 11.35 -10.60
CA LEU A 91 4.03 10.84 -11.28
C LEU A 91 4.32 10.38 -12.73
N MET A 92 5.34 10.97 -13.36
CA MET A 92 5.80 10.60 -14.70
C MET A 92 6.59 9.28 -14.75
N ALA A 93 7.05 8.75 -13.62
CA ALA A 93 7.71 7.44 -13.53
C ALA A 93 6.72 6.29 -13.26
N GLY A 94 5.45 6.61 -13.04
CA GLY A 94 4.38 5.64 -12.77
C GLY A 94 4.27 5.26 -11.30
N ILE A 95 3.50 4.21 -11.01
CA ILE A 95 3.27 3.73 -9.65
C ILE A 95 4.36 2.73 -9.28
N MET A 96 5.13 3.04 -8.24
CA MET A 96 5.95 2.06 -7.56
C MET A 96 5.06 1.25 -6.61
N GLY A 97 4.87 -0.05 -6.92
CA GLY A 97 4.06 -0.97 -6.13
C GLY A 97 4.85 -1.81 -5.14
N GLY A 98 6.19 -1.69 -5.15
CA GLY A 98 7.10 -2.57 -4.43
C GLY A 98 8.12 -1.83 -3.58
N ARG A 99 8.87 -2.59 -2.76
CA ARG A 99 9.95 -2.07 -1.88
C ARG A 99 9.53 -0.85 -1.05
N HIS A 100 8.32 -0.88 -0.53
CA HIS A 100 7.94 -0.08 0.64
C HIS A 100 8.22 -0.91 1.90
N PHE A 101 8.41 -0.28 3.05
CA PHE A 101 8.81 -0.97 4.26
C PHE A 101 7.97 -0.52 5.45
N ARG A 102 7.54 -1.50 6.24
CA ARG A 102 7.03 -1.28 7.60
C ARG A 102 8.15 -1.65 8.56
N VAL A 103 8.59 -0.67 9.34
CA VAL A 103 9.64 -0.80 10.33
C VAL A 103 8.99 -0.69 11.70
N GLU A 104 9.12 -1.73 12.51
CA GLU A 104 8.72 -1.69 13.91
C GLU A 104 9.92 -1.22 14.74
N VAL A 105 9.75 -0.15 15.50
CA VAL A 105 10.77 0.42 16.37
C VAL A 105 10.36 0.21 17.83
N SER A 106 11.31 0.05 18.75
CA SER A 106 11.03 -0.06 20.18
C SER A 106 10.20 1.13 20.72
N PRO A 107 9.43 0.96 21.81
CA PRO A 107 8.59 2.02 22.37
C PRO A 107 9.34 3.31 22.75
N ASP A 108 10.65 3.21 23.02
CA ASP A 108 11.53 4.33 23.33
C ASP A 108 12.14 5.00 22.07
N GLY A 109 11.77 4.53 20.88
CA GLY A 109 12.27 4.98 19.58
C GLY A 109 13.71 4.57 19.25
N GLY A 110 14.38 3.76 20.09
CA GLY A 110 15.84 3.57 20.04
C GLY A 110 16.36 2.39 19.22
N SER A 111 15.52 1.42 18.86
CA SER A 111 15.99 0.21 18.16
C SER A 111 14.99 -0.29 17.14
N VAL A 112 15.50 -0.76 16.00
CA VAL A 112 14.69 -1.49 15.01
C VAL A 112 14.41 -2.89 15.54
N LEU A 113 13.13 -3.22 15.70
CA LEU A 113 12.67 -4.55 16.11
C LEU A 113 12.43 -5.47 14.92
N SER A 114 11.87 -4.93 13.82
CA SER A 114 11.66 -5.68 12.59
C SER A 114 11.51 -4.77 11.38
N VAL A 115 11.76 -5.32 10.19
CA VAL A 115 11.54 -4.67 8.91
C VAL A 115 10.75 -5.63 8.01
N THR A 116 9.60 -5.18 7.52
CA THR A 116 8.75 -5.96 6.60
C THR A 116 8.66 -5.23 5.27
N PRO A 117 9.19 -5.79 4.16
CA PRO A 117 9.03 -5.20 2.84
C PRO A 117 7.64 -5.52 2.24
N SER A 118 7.11 -4.63 1.41
CA SER A 118 5.86 -4.85 0.66
C SER A 118 6.02 -5.88 -0.46
N THR A 119 7.21 -5.95 -1.07
CA THR A 119 7.59 -6.88 -2.14
C THR A 119 9.09 -7.18 -2.07
N GLN A 120 9.55 -8.21 -2.78
CA GLN A 120 10.97 -8.55 -2.87
C GLN A 120 11.74 -7.76 -3.94
N THR A 121 11.05 -7.06 -4.83
CA THR A 121 11.64 -6.39 -5.99
C THR A 121 11.06 -5.00 -6.19
N CYS A 122 11.82 -4.15 -6.87
CA CYS A 122 11.37 -2.85 -7.36
C CYS A 122 10.31 -3.03 -8.46
N LEU A 123 9.04 -3.03 -8.08
CA LEU A 123 7.92 -3.14 -9.02
C LEU A 123 7.44 -1.74 -9.42
N PHE A 124 7.58 -1.41 -10.70
CA PHE A 124 7.04 -0.20 -11.29
C PHE A 124 5.98 -0.56 -12.33
N THR A 125 4.80 0.04 -12.22
CA THR A 125 3.86 0.08 -13.33
C THR A 125 4.34 1.20 -14.24
N LYS A 126 4.61 0.90 -15.51
CA LYS A 126 5.02 1.94 -16.46
C LYS A 126 3.94 3.04 -16.52
N PRO A 127 4.33 4.31 -16.70
CA PRO A 127 3.37 5.34 -17.10
C PRO A 127 2.67 4.82 -18.35
N ASN A 128 1.35 4.76 -18.32
CA ASN A 128 0.63 4.26 -19.47
C ASN A 128 0.93 5.22 -20.63
N ALA A 129 1.69 4.76 -21.63
CA ALA A 129 1.72 5.37 -22.96
C ALA A 129 0.34 5.08 -23.57
N MET A 130 -0.68 5.78 -23.08
CA MET A 130 -2.04 5.62 -23.55
C MET A 130 -2.18 6.30 -24.90
N PRO A 131 -2.84 5.67 -25.87
CA PRO A 131 -3.28 6.37 -27.07
C PRO A 131 -4.07 7.63 -26.70
N ASN A 132 -3.97 8.68 -27.53
CA ASN A 132 -4.71 9.92 -27.32
C ASN A 132 -6.21 9.63 -27.10
N GLY A 133 -6.76 10.13 -25.99
CA GLY A 133 -8.16 9.95 -25.61
C GLY A 133 -8.46 8.71 -24.75
N ALA A 134 -7.51 7.79 -24.54
CA ALA A 134 -7.67 6.68 -23.61
C ALA A 134 -7.46 7.14 -22.15
N LYS A 135 -8.27 6.58 -21.23
CA LYS A 135 -8.18 6.82 -19.79
C LYS A 135 -7.71 5.55 -19.08
N SER A 136 -6.83 5.71 -18.09
CA SER A 136 -6.36 4.59 -17.29
C SER A 136 -7.50 4.15 -16.37
N VAL A 137 -7.91 2.88 -16.47
CA VAL A 137 -9.00 2.32 -15.65
C VAL A 137 -8.48 1.60 -14.40
N GLY A 138 -7.17 1.47 -14.26
CA GLY A 138 -6.53 0.84 -13.12
C GLY A 138 -5.09 0.41 -13.42
N ALA A 139 -4.31 0.18 -12.37
CA ALA A 139 -2.98 -0.43 -12.51
C ALA A 139 -2.99 -1.84 -11.92
N LEU A 140 -2.31 -2.79 -12.58
CA LEU A 140 -2.23 -4.18 -12.15
C LEU A 140 -0.84 -4.47 -11.57
N MET A 141 -0.80 -5.14 -10.43
CA MET A 141 0.43 -5.70 -9.86
C MET A 141 0.18 -7.08 -9.27
N THR A 142 1.23 -7.88 -9.13
CA THR A 142 1.16 -9.19 -8.46
C THR A 142 2.26 -9.31 -7.43
N HIS A 143 1.99 -10.01 -6.33
CA HIS A 143 3.02 -10.35 -5.34
C HIS A 143 2.68 -11.62 -4.57
N ILE A 144 3.70 -12.19 -3.92
CA ILE A 144 3.64 -13.48 -3.22
C ILE A 144 3.79 -13.37 -1.70
N LEU A 145 4.05 -12.16 -1.18
CA LEU A 145 4.40 -11.95 0.23
C LEU A 145 3.19 -11.95 1.18
N SER A 146 1.97 -11.82 0.66
CA SER A 146 0.75 -11.94 1.45
C SER A 146 -0.37 -12.60 0.65
N VAL A 147 -1.34 -13.14 1.38
CA VAL A 147 -2.51 -13.82 0.80
C VAL A 147 -3.56 -12.84 0.28
N ALA A 148 -3.61 -11.62 0.82
CA ALA A 148 -4.48 -10.51 0.40
C ALA A 148 -3.67 -9.20 0.29
N PRO A 149 -4.21 -8.13 -0.33
CA PRO A 149 -3.54 -6.84 -0.37
C PRO A 149 -3.20 -6.30 1.02
N THR A 150 -2.09 -5.58 1.12
CA THR A 150 -1.61 -4.95 2.35
C THR A 150 -1.99 -3.48 2.40
N GLU A 151 -1.72 -2.83 3.54
CA GLU A 151 -1.89 -1.40 3.74
C GLU A 151 -1.16 -0.55 2.69
N PHE A 152 -0.06 -1.05 2.11
CA PHE A 152 0.67 -0.36 1.05
C PHE A 152 -0.17 -0.20 -0.21
N GLN A 153 -0.88 -1.25 -0.66
CA GLN A 153 -1.68 -1.14 -1.87
C GLN A 153 -2.93 -0.27 -1.64
N VAL A 154 -3.48 -0.27 -0.44
CA VAL A 154 -4.55 0.68 -0.06
C VAL A 154 -4.04 2.12 -0.12
N PHE A 155 -2.87 2.40 0.49
CA PHE A 155 -2.21 3.70 0.42
C PHE A 155 -1.95 4.14 -1.03
N LEU A 156 -1.39 3.26 -1.85
CA LEU A 156 -1.03 3.58 -3.24
C LEU A 156 -2.26 3.90 -4.10
N SER A 157 -3.39 3.21 -3.89
CA SER A 157 -4.64 3.53 -4.60
C SER A 157 -5.12 4.94 -4.26
N LEU A 158 -5.09 5.31 -2.97
CA LEU A 158 -5.47 6.64 -2.50
C LEU A 158 -4.50 7.73 -2.99
N TYR A 159 -3.19 7.48 -2.87
CA TYR A 159 -2.15 8.43 -3.27
C TYR A 159 -2.19 8.74 -4.78
N ASN A 160 -2.37 7.71 -5.61
CA ASN A 160 -2.44 7.87 -7.07
C ASN A 160 -3.85 8.20 -7.58
N LYS A 161 -4.87 8.23 -6.70
CA LYS A 161 -6.29 8.44 -7.04
C LYS A 161 -6.76 7.52 -8.17
N GLN A 162 -6.29 6.27 -8.15
CA GLN A 162 -6.55 5.30 -9.21
C GLN A 162 -6.87 3.92 -8.61
N PRO A 163 -7.81 3.16 -9.21
CA PRO A 163 -8.02 1.78 -8.83
C PRO A 163 -6.75 0.94 -9.02
N LEU A 164 -6.46 0.06 -8.07
CA LEU A 164 -5.40 -0.94 -8.18
C LEU A 164 -5.99 -2.33 -8.21
N TYR A 165 -5.50 -3.15 -9.14
CA TYR A 165 -5.75 -4.58 -9.16
C TYR A 165 -4.50 -5.30 -8.66
N VAL A 166 -4.70 -6.21 -7.71
CA VAL A 166 -3.61 -6.93 -7.07
C VAL A 166 -3.89 -8.42 -7.20
N GLY A 167 -2.99 -9.14 -7.87
CA GLY A 167 -2.99 -10.59 -7.87
C GLY A 167 -2.15 -11.13 -6.72
N THR A 168 -2.74 -11.96 -5.88
CA THR A 168 -2.08 -12.70 -4.79
C THR A 168 -2.29 -14.20 -4.99
N LYS A 169 -1.71 -15.01 -4.09
CA LYS A 169 -1.98 -16.46 -4.06
C LYS A 169 -3.46 -16.81 -3.83
N ALA A 170 -4.24 -15.91 -3.23
CA ALA A 170 -5.65 -16.14 -2.96
C ALA A 170 -6.57 -15.69 -4.10
N GLY A 171 -6.07 -14.92 -5.08
CA GLY A 171 -6.87 -14.48 -6.22
C GLY A 171 -6.57 -13.04 -6.62
N VAL A 172 -7.52 -12.44 -7.34
CA VAL A 172 -7.44 -11.05 -7.79
C VAL A 172 -8.32 -10.18 -6.91
N TRP A 173 -7.76 -9.04 -6.51
CA TRP A 173 -8.38 -8.05 -5.65
C TRP A 173 -8.43 -6.71 -6.38
N ARG A 174 -9.49 -5.94 -6.16
CA ARG A 174 -9.61 -4.54 -6.58
C ARG A 174 -9.54 -3.66 -5.35
N ILE A 175 -8.78 -2.57 -5.45
CA ILE A 175 -8.60 -1.59 -4.40
C ILE A 175 -8.97 -0.24 -4.97
N GLU A 176 -9.90 0.44 -4.32
CA GLU A 176 -10.40 1.73 -4.77
C GLU A 176 -10.98 2.50 -3.59
N ASN A 177 -10.70 3.80 -3.50
CA ASN A 177 -11.22 4.68 -2.45
C ASN A 177 -10.99 4.14 -1.02
N GLY A 178 -9.85 3.49 -0.80
CA GLY A 178 -9.50 2.91 0.50
C GLY A 178 -10.20 1.58 0.82
N LYS A 179 -10.89 0.97 -0.15
CA LYS A 179 -11.63 -0.27 0.00
C LYS A 179 -11.09 -1.39 -0.86
N VAL A 180 -11.09 -2.60 -0.33
CA VAL A 180 -10.65 -3.81 -1.00
C VAL A 180 -11.87 -4.66 -1.34
N SER A 181 -11.95 -5.13 -2.58
CA SER A 181 -12.97 -6.03 -3.09
C SER A 181 -12.34 -7.26 -3.70
N TYR A 182 -12.96 -8.42 -3.52
CA TYR A 182 -12.51 -9.66 -4.13
C TYR A 182 -13.12 -9.83 -5.53
N VAL A 183 -12.27 -10.02 -6.54
CA VAL A 183 -12.65 -9.99 -7.96
C VAL A 183 -12.71 -11.38 -8.57
N SER A 184 -11.75 -12.26 -8.23
CA SER A 184 -11.78 -13.64 -8.69
C SER A 184 -10.86 -14.54 -7.88
N LYS A 185 -11.14 -15.84 -7.90
CA LYS A 185 -10.25 -16.89 -7.38
C LYS A 185 -8.94 -17.00 -8.18
N PRO A 186 -7.90 -17.66 -7.64
CA PRO A 186 -6.72 -18.02 -8.44
C PRO A 186 -7.17 -18.90 -9.61
N LYS A 187 -6.50 -18.78 -10.74
CA LYS A 187 -6.65 -19.73 -11.84
C LYS A 187 -5.93 -21.03 -11.54
#